data_AF-A0A392RNQ5-F1
#
_entry.id   AF-A0A392RNQ5-F1
#
_cell.length_a   1.000
_cell.length_b   1.000
_cell.length_c   1.000
_cell.angle_alpha   90.00
_cell.angle_beta   90.00
_cell.angle_gamma   90.00
#
_symmetry.space_group_name_H-M   'P 1'
#
loop_
_entity.id
_entity.type
_entity.pdbx_description
1 polymer ?
#
loop_
_entity_poly.entity_id
_entity_poly.type
_entity_poly.pdbx_seq_one_letter_code
_entity_poly.pdbx_strand_id
1 'polypeptide(L)'
;GRFLGSGIDESEIIVEPVADNEPVSLSRPQGSTPATFYMYSSLFTRLGVLLPFTSFECRVLRYANVAPSQLHPNSWLFVRAFEILCSAVDVEPSVPVFFSFY
;
A
#
# COMPACT_ATOMS: atom_id res chain seq x y z
N GLY A 1 -19.66 3.30 12.93
CA GLY A 1 -18.25 3.70 12.80
C GLY A 1 -17.40 2.78 13.62
N ARG A 2 -16.57 1.95 12.97
CA ARG A 2 -15.40 1.25 13.52
C ARG A 2 -14.82 0.38 12.39
N PHE A 3 -13.94 0.97 11.59
CA PHE A 3 -12.93 0.23 10.86
C PHE A 3 -11.63 0.43 11.61
N LEU A 4 -10.82 -0.63 11.70
CA LEU A 4 -9.70 -0.85 12.62
C LEU A 4 -10.15 -1.42 13.98
N GLY A 5 -10.29 -2.74 13.97
CA GLY A 5 -10.16 -3.53 15.19
C GLY A 5 -8.74 -3.38 15.72
N SER A 6 -8.65 -3.10 17.01
CA SER A 6 -7.42 -3.08 17.80
C SER A 6 -6.66 -4.41 17.67
N GLY A 7 -5.35 -4.34 17.47
CA GLY A 7 -4.47 -5.45 17.86
C GLY A 7 -3.58 -6.05 16.78
N ILE A 8 -3.07 -5.27 15.83
CA ILE A 8 -1.82 -5.66 15.17
C ILE A 8 -0.70 -5.05 15.99
N ASP A 9 0.01 -5.88 16.73
CA ASP A 9 1.24 -5.49 17.40
C ASP A 9 2.32 -5.27 16.34
N GLU A 10 2.96 -4.10 16.33
CA GLU A 10 4.04 -3.81 15.39
C GLU A 10 5.23 -4.76 15.56
N SER A 11 5.31 -5.46 16.70
CA SER A 11 6.28 -6.53 16.93
C SER A 11 6.04 -7.80 16.08
N GLU A 12 4.87 -7.94 15.45
CA GLU A 12 4.50 -9.07 14.59
C GLU A 12 4.89 -8.84 13.12
N ILE A 13 5.41 -7.66 12.79
CA ILE A 13 5.87 -7.31 11.43
C ILE A 13 7.33 -7.74 11.28
N ILE A 14 7.54 -8.93 10.73
CA ILE A 14 8.87 -9.43 10.39
C ILE A 14 9.31 -8.82 9.05
N VAL A 15 10.35 -7.98 9.09
CA VAL A 15 11.00 -7.40 7.90
C VAL A 15 12.36 -8.06 7.74
N GLU A 16 12.45 -9.08 6.90
CA GLU A 16 13.72 -9.72 6.57
C GLU A 16 14.29 -9.16 5.26
N PRO A 17 15.57 -8.75 5.24
CA PRO A 17 16.23 -8.32 4.00
C PRO A 17 16.39 -9.54 3.08
N VAL A 18 15.94 -9.38 1.82
CA VAL A 18 16.10 -10.41 0.78
C VAL A 18 17.58 -10.62 0.50
N ALA A 19 18.06 -11.86 0.56
CA ALA A 19 19.45 -12.20 0.30
C ALA A 19 19.79 -12.05 -1.20
N ASP A 20 21.03 -11.66 -1.51
CA ASP A 20 21.50 -11.52 -2.89
C ASP A 20 21.35 -12.86 -3.64
N ASN A 21 20.54 -12.85 -4.71
CA ASN A 21 20.12 -13.99 -5.55
C ASN A 21 18.97 -14.87 -5.05
N GLU A 22 18.22 -14.47 -4.02
CA GLU A 22 16.94 -15.12 -3.73
C GLU A 22 15.86 -14.66 -4.72
N PRO A 23 15.19 -15.57 -5.47
CA PRO A 23 14.04 -15.17 -6.25
C PRO A 23 12.97 -14.64 -5.29
N VAL A 24 12.41 -13.47 -5.56
CA VAL A 24 11.23 -12.90 -4.87
C VAL A 24 10.04 -13.84 -5.15
N SER A 25 10.02 -15.00 -4.50
CA SER A 25 9.11 -16.07 -4.83
C SER A 25 7.74 -15.76 -4.25
N LEU A 26 6.77 -15.68 -5.15
CA LEU A 26 5.34 -15.42 -4.94
C LEU A 26 4.62 -16.54 -4.16
N SER A 27 5.34 -17.46 -3.54
CA SER A 27 4.79 -18.67 -2.95
C SER A 27 4.79 -18.57 -1.43
N ARG A 28 3.58 -18.62 -0.85
CA ARG A 28 3.33 -18.73 0.60
C ARG A 28 4.25 -19.79 1.22
N PRO A 29 5.03 -19.48 2.27
CA PRO A 29 5.74 -20.49 3.05
C PRO A 29 4.75 -21.52 3.58
N GLN A 30 4.91 -22.80 3.24
CA GLN A 30 4.08 -23.85 3.83
C GLN A 30 4.41 -23.96 5.31
N GLY A 31 3.44 -23.67 6.19
CA GLY A 31 3.59 -23.80 7.64
C GLY A 31 3.78 -22.50 8.43
N SER A 32 3.71 -21.32 7.80
CA SER A 32 3.73 -20.06 8.54
C SER A 32 2.44 -19.87 9.34
N THR A 33 2.56 -19.80 10.67
CA THR A 33 1.50 -19.34 11.57
C THR A 33 1.89 -17.96 12.10
N PRO A 34 1.07 -16.91 11.91
CA PRO A 34 -0.25 -16.92 11.28
C PRO A 34 -0.18 -17.06 9.75
N ALA A 35 -1.31 -17.39 9.13
CA ALA A 35 -1.41 -17.55 7.69
C ALA A 35 -1.12 -16.22 6.98
N THR A 36 0.10 -16.04 6.49
CA THR A 36 0.48 -14.87 5.70
C THR A 36 0.07 -15.08 4.25
N PHE A 37 -0.46 -14.04 3.63
CA PHE A 37 -0.68 -14.00 2.20
C PHE A 37 -0.15 -12.67 1.66
N TYR A 38 0.45 -12.70 0.48
CA TYR A 38 0.89 -11.48 -0.18
C TYR A 38 -0.34 -10.71 -0.63
N MET A 39 -0.70 -9.66 0.12
CA MET A 39 -1.90 -8.87 -0.11
C MET A 39 -1.97 -8.38 -1.56
N TYR A 40 -0.95 -7.66 -2.02
CA TYR A 40 -0.92 -7.11 -3.37
C TYR A 40 -0.85 -8.17 -4.46
N SER A 41 0.08 -9.14 -4.34
CA SER A 41 0.21 -10.20 -5.35
C SER A 41 -1.08 -11.00 -5.50
N SER A 42 -1.73 -11.37 -4.39
CA SER A 42 -2.98 -12.12 -4.42
C SER A 42 -4.13 -11.31 -5.02
N LEU A 43 -4.22 -10.01 -4.71
CA LEU A 43 -5.25 -9.11 -5.24
C LEU A 43 -5.17 -8.97 -6.76
N PHE A 44 -3.96 -8.80 -7.31
CA PHE A 44 -3.78 -8.61 -8.75
C PHE A 44 -3.80 -9.92 -9.54
N THR A 45 -3.09 -10.96 -9.06
CA THR A 45 -2.87 -12.18 -9.85
C THR A 45 -3.95 -13.24 -9.66
N ARG A 46 -4.56 -13.33 -8.46
CA ARG A 46 -5.56 -14.36 -8.14
C ARG A 46 -6.98 -13.81 -8.17
N LEU A 47 -7.18 -12.57 -7.71
CA LEU A 47 -8.49 -11.93 -7.64
C LEU A 47 -8.80 -11.05 -8.85
N GLY A 48 -7.82 -10.76 -9.72
CA GLY A 48 -8.03 -9.98 -10.94
C GLY A 48 -8.50 -8.55 -10.66
N VAL A 49 -8.22 -8.01 -9.48
CA VAL A 49 -8.62 -6.67 -9.09
C VAL A 49 -7.81 -5.68 -9.90
N LEU A 50 -8.41 -5.10 -10.94
CA LEU A 50 -7.96 -3.82 -11.48
C LEU A 50 -8.25 -2.79 -10.38
N LEU A 51 -7.23 -2.39 -9.63
CA LEU A 51 -7.41 -1.32 -8.65
C LEU A 51 -7.77 -0.05 -9.45
N PRO A 52 -8.96 0.54 -9.23
CA PRO A 52 -9.29 1.80 -9.85
C PRO A 52 -8.51 2.89 -9.11
N PHE A 53 -7.24 3.06 -9.45
CA PHE A 53 -6.48 4.19 -8.95
C PHE A 53 -7.12 5.47 -9.46
N THR A 54 -7.29 6.45 -8.58
CA THR A 54 -7.77 7.76 -8.98
C THR A 54 -6.71 8.48 -9.80
N SER A 55 -7.11 9.56 -10.48
CA SER A 55 -6.15 10.40 -11.21
C SER A 55 -5.08 10.95 -10.29
N PHE A 56 -5.42 11.32 -9.05
CA PHE A 56 -4.48 11.82 -8.06
C PHE A 56 -3.47 10.76 -7.63
N GLU A 57 -3.91 9.55 -7.24
CA GLU A 57 -3.00 8.45 -6.89
C GLU A 57 -2.02 8.12 -8.01
N CYS A 58 -2.53 8.06 -9.25
CA CYS A 58 -1.69 7.86 -10.42
C CYS A 58 -0.64 8.97 -10.59
N ARG A 59 -0.99 10.23 -10.30
CA ARG A 59 -0.03 11.35 -10.35
C ARG A 59 1.00 11.24 -9.23
N VAL A 60 0.62 10.84 -8.01
CA VAL A 60 1.55 10.64 -6.89
C VAL A 60 2.57 9.54 -7.22
N LEU A 61 2.11 8.38 -7.67
CA LEU A 61 2.99 7.27 -8.07
C LEU A 61 3.95 7.66 -9.19
N ARG A 62 3.44 8.37 -10.21
CA ARG A 62 4.26 8.89 -11.31
C ARG A 62 5.29 9.91 -10.86
N TYR A 63 4.92 10.82 -9.96
CA TYR A 63 5.82 11.83 -9.42
C TYR A 63 6.93 11.21 -8.57
N ALA A 64 6.58 10.22 -7.74
CA ALA A 64 7.56 9.46 -6.96
C ALA A 64 8.36 8.45 -7.81
N ASN A 65 7.98 8.22 -9.07
CA ASN A 65 8.56 7.22 -9.96
C ASN A 65 8.58 5.80 -9.34
N VAL A 66 7.48 5.41 -8.68
CA VAL A 66 7.33 4.10 -8.04
C VAL A 66 6.12 3.35 -8.58
N ALA A 67 6.22 2.02 -8.60
CA ALA A 67 5.08 1.15 -8.85
C ALA A 67 4.17 1.07 -7.61
N PRO A 68 2.86 0.79 -7.77
CA PRO A 68 1.93 0.61 -6.66
C PRO A 68 2.40 -0.34 -5.55
N SER A 69 3.11 -1.40 -5.95
CA SER A 69 3.64 -2.44 -5.06
C SER A 69 4.84 -2.01 -4.23
N GLN A 70 5.50 -0.91 -4.61
CA GLN A 70 6.65 -0.37 -3.88
C GLN A 70 6.24 0.59 -2.78
N LEU A 71 4.99 1.08 -2.81
CA LEU A 71 4.44 1.92 -1.76
C LEU A 71 4.05 1.03 -0.58
N HIS A 72 4.54 1.34 0.63
CA HIS A 72 4.18 0.61 1.83
C HIS A 72 2.65 0.68 2.08
N PRO A 73 2.00 -0.36 2.62
CA PRO A 73 0.57 -0.32 2.95
C PRO A 73 0.14 0.92 3.74
N ASN A 74 0.95 1.38 4.70
CA ASN A 74 0.67 2.60 5.46
C ASN A 74 0.80 3.86 4.60
N SER A 75 1.70 3.88 3.62
CA SER A 75 1.86 5.01 2.71
C SER A 75 0.64 5.20 1.82
N TRP A 76 -0.01 4.10 1.41
CA TRP A 76 -1.28 4.15 0.68
C TRP A 76 -2.39 4.86 1.48
N LEU A 77 -2.41 4.69 2.81
CA LEU A 77 -3.37 5.36 3.67
C LEU A 77 -3.20 6.89 3.63
N PHE A 78 -1.97 7.40 3.59
CA PHE A 78 -1.72 8.85 3.49
C PHE A 78 -2.20 9.41 2.16
N VAL A 79 -1.91 8.74 1.05
CA VAL A 79 -2.38 9.17 -0.29
C VAL A 79 -3.91 9.26 -0.33
N ARG A 80 -4.59 8.23 0.18
CA ARG A 80 -6.06 8.19 0.25
C ARG A 80 -6.65 9.20 1.22
N ALA A 81 -6.08 9.33 2.42
CA ALA A 81 -6.58 10.28 3.42
C ALA A 81 -6.44 11.73 2.94
N PHE A 82 -5.33 12.05 2.27
CA PHE A 82 -5.12 13.38 1.70
C PHE A 82 -6.14 13.69 0.60
N GLU A 83 -6.38 12.75 -0.32
CA GLU A 83 -7.40 12.91 -1.38
C GLU A 83 -8.80 13.13 -0.79
N ILE A 84 -9.18 12.35 0.22
CA ILE A 84 -10.47 12.49 0.92
C ILE A 84 -10.55 13.84 1.65
N LEU A 85 -9.48 14.26 2.31
CA LEU A 85 -9.42 15.54 3.01
C LEU A 85 -9.61 16.71 2.05
N CYS A 86 -8.87 16.72 0.93
CA CYS A 86 -9.02 17.72 -0.13
C CYS A 86 -10.45 17.76 -0.68
N SER A 87 -11.06 16.60 -0.92
CA SER A 87 -12.46 16.52 -1.34
C SER A 87 -13.42 17.05 -0.28
N ALA A 88 -13.16 16.84 1.01
CA ALA A 88 -14.01 17.32 2.10
C ALA A 88 -13.98 18.85 2.25
N VAL A 89 -12.90 19.50 1.82
CA VAL A 89 -12.74 20.96 1.85
C VAL A 89 -12.95 21.61 0.48
N ASP A 90 -13.42 20.86 -0.52
CA ASP A 90 -13.67 21.31 -1.90
C ASP A 90 -12.42 21.90 -2.59
N VAL A 91 -11.26 21.27 -2.39
CA VAL A 91 -9.98 21.65 -3.01
C VAL A 91 -9.45 20.49 -3.86
N GLU A 92 -8.83 20.80 -5.01
CA GLU A 92 -8.17 19.78 -5.81
C GLU A 92 -6.89 19.28 -5.09
N PRO A 93 -6.73 17.96 -4.90
CA PRO A 93 -5.53 17.40 -4.29
C PRO A 93 -4.30 17.63 -5.20
N SER A 94 -3.27 18.26 -4.62
CA SER A 94 -2.04 18.66 -5.31
C SER A 94 -0.86 17.78 -4.89
N VAL A 95 -0.14 17.23 -5.88
CA VAL A 95 0.98 16.32 -5.64
C VAL A 95 2.15 17.00 -4.92
N PRO A 96 2.61 18.20 -5.33
CA PRO A 96 3.65 18.91 -4.57
C PRO A 96 3.26 19.22 -3.13
N VAL A 97 1.97 19.53 -2.89
CA VAL A 97 1.48 19.80 -1.53
C VAL A 97 1.47 18.52 -0.70
N PHE A 98 1.04 17.39 -1.26
CA PHE A 98 1.14 16.10 -0.61
C PHE A 98 2.57 15.79 -0.13
N PHE A 99 3.56 15.93 -1.01
CA PHE A 99 4.98 15.69 -0.67
C PHE A 99 5.62 16.77 0.21
N SER A 100 4.91 17.86 0.50
CA SER A 100 5.34 18.83 1.52
C SER A 100 4.97 18.40 2.94
N PHE A 101 3.99 17.49 3.09
CA PHE A 101 3.50 16.99 4.37
C PHE A 101 3.96 15.56 4.68
N TYR A 102 4.17 14.72 3.66
CA TYR A 102 4.50 13.29 3.76
C TYR A 102 5.70 12.94 2.89
#